data_AF-A0A843L3I0-F1
#
_entry.id   AF-A0A843L3I0-F1
#
_cell.length_a   1.000
_cell.length_b   1.000
_cell.length_c   1.000
_cell.angle_alpha   90.00
_cell.angle_beta   90.00
_cell.angle_gamma   90.00
#
_symmetry.space_group_name_H-M   'P 1'
#
loop_
_entity.id
_entity.type
_entity.pdbx_description
1 polymer ?
#
loop_
_entity_poly.entity_id
_entity_poly.type
_entity_poly.pdbx_seq_one_letter_code
_entity_poly.pdbx_strand_id
1 'polypeptide(L)'
;MFEKKIIVLSVDRDNDLGVKTGIKGPLIGEKDILNAAMELGIADPTESDTNVLFRAIQVSRKLKNEGTPCEVVAITGDIEVGVKSDLVISEQLDTVIKKVKSKGVILVTDGREDENTLPVIQSKIPIVSIDRIVVQQSESIEDTYFILHKYIREVMEDRKLAGLVLGAPGLVFLLFGIAFLLGRPQLGWFGFLFVLGIYLFLKGFGIDNFIRREFSPKRVGFVFYVIAILLGIIGVWQSYYYFLQFPTWQS
;
A
#
# COMPACT_ATOMS: atom_id res chain seq x y z
N MET A 1 24.42 27.03 30.09
CA MET A 1 23.40 26.25 30.81
C MET A 1 22.09 27.02 30.68
N PHE A 2 21.02 26.41 30.17
CA PHE A 2 19.72 27.08 30.05
C PHE A 2 19.23 27.42 31.48
N GLU A 3 19.28 28.69 31.89
CA GLU A 3 18.79 29.14 33.21
C GLU A 3 17.27 29.01 33.37
N LYS A 4 16.54 28.74 32.29
CA LYS A 4 15.07 28.72 32.24
C LYS A 4 14.57 27.30 32.14
N LYS A 5 13.57 26.97 32.96
CA LYS A 5 12.90 25.67 32.96
C LYS A 5 12.31 25.39 31.58
N ILE A 6 12.57 24.23 30.98
CA ILE A 6 12.06 23.82 29.65
C ILE A 6 10.84 22.91 29.82
N ILE A 7 9.82 23.06 28.98
CA ILE A 7 8.73 22.09 28.90
C ILE A 7 9.11 21.02 27.88
N VAL A 8 9.01 19.74 28.24
CA VAL A 8 9.01 18.63 27.27
C VAL A 8 7.56 18.28 27.03
N LEU A 9 7.04 18.61 25.85
CA LEU A 9 5.62 18.56 25.52
C LEU A 9 5.29 17.40 24.59
N SER A 10 4.33 16.58 24.97
CA SER A 10 3.59 15.67 24.09
C SER A 10 2.21 16.24 23.81
N VAL A 11 1.70 16.07 22.59
CA VAL A 11 0.37 16.52 22.18
C VAL A 11 -0.35 15.36 21.54
N ASP A 12 -1.54 15.05 22.04
CA ASP A 12 -2.52 14.11 21.48
C ASP A 12 -3.69 14.98 20.98
N ARG A 13 -3.83 15.18 19.67
CA ARG A 13 -4.76 16.17 19.12
C ARG A 13 -6.19 15.64 19.02
N ASP A 14 -6.39 14.37 18.70
CA ASP A 14 -7.71 13.75 18.59
C ASP A 14 -8.24 13.20 19.93
N ASN A 15 -7.47 13.40 21.01
CA ASN A 15 -7.83 13.08 22.39
C ASN A 15 -8.03 11.57 22.59
N ASP A 16 -7.22 10.76 21.92
CA ASP A 16 -7.22 9.30 22.06
C ASP A 16 -6.94 8.87 23.50
N LEU A 17 -6.06 9.58 24.21
CA LEU A 17 -5.85 9.35 25.64
C LEU A 17 -7.15 9.52 26.43
N GLY A 18 -7.86 10.64 26.21
CA GLY A 18 -9.10 10.93 26.93
C GLY A 18 -10.25 10.00 26.56
N VAL A 19 -10.35 9.62 25.30
CA VAL A 19 -11.41 8.73 24.79
C VAL A 19 -11.20 7.30 25.24
N LYS A 20 -9.96 6.78 25.17
CA LYS A 20 -9.65 5.38 25.46
C LYS A 20 -9.45 5.10 26.96
N THR A 21 -8.98 6.08 27.73
CA THR A 21 -8.65 5.89 29.16
C THR A 21 -9.49 6.72 30.14
N GLY A 22 -10.18 7.76 29.65
CA GLY A 22 -10.89 8.73 30.52
C GLY A 22 -9.99 9.75 31.22
N ILE A 23 -8.67 9.69 31.02
CA ILE A 23 -7.70 10.63 31.60
C ILE A 23 -7.72 11.93 30.80
N LYS A 24 -7.94 13.06 31.48
CA LYS A 24 -8.04 14.38 30.84
C LYS A 24 -6.74 15.19 31.00
N GLY A 25 -6.32 15.85 29.91
CA GLY A 25 -5.25 16.84 29.94
C GLY A 25 -5.65 18.15 30.66
N PRO A 26 -4.68 19.01 31.02
CA PRO A 26 -3.24 18.81 30.83
C PRO A 26 -2.63 17.99 31.98
N LEU A 27 -1.78 17.03 31.64
CA LEU A 27 -0.97 16.25 32.59
C LEU A 27 0.39 16.89 32.76
N ILE A 28 0.81 17.11 34.01
CA ILE A 28 2.08 17.77 34.33
C ILE A 28 2.85 16.89 35.31
N GLY A 29 4.06 16.52 34.93
CA GLY A 29 4.95 15.73 35.75
C GLY A 29 5.02 14.27 35.34
N GLU A 30 6.14 13.67 35.69
CA GLU A 30 6.53 12.35 35.18
C GLU A 30 5.61 11.23 35.65
N LYS A 31 5.13 11.30 36.89
CA LYS A 31 4.27 10.25 37.47
C LYS A 31 2.92 10.16 36.75
N ASP A 32 2.29 11.31 36.51
CA ASP A 32 0.96 11.38 35.90
C ASP A 32 1.01 10.94 34.44
N ILE A 33 2.08 11.34 33.72
CA ILE A 33 2.29 10.95 32.32
C ILE A 33 2.67 9.48 32.19
N LEU A 34 3.46 8.94 33.13
CA LEU A 34 3.78 7.52 33.14
C LEU A 34 2.52 6.67 33.35
N ASN A 35 1.65 7.09 34.27
CA ASN A 35 0.37 6.42 34.50
C ASN A 35 -0.51 6.50 33.24
N ALA A 36 -0.62 7.68 32.63
CA ALA A 36 -1.37 7.85 31.39
C ALA A 36 -0.85 6.98 30.24
N ALA A 37 0.48 6.90 30.06
CA ALA A 37 1.09 6.04 29.06
C ALA A 37 0.81 4.55 29.31
N MET A 38 0.85 4.12 30.57
CA MET A 38 0.52 2.74 30.94
C MET A 38 -0.96 2.42 30.69
N GLU A 39 -1.88 3.28 31.11
CA GLU A 39 -3.31 3.08 30.89
C GLU A 39 -3.67 3.09 29.41
N LEU A 40 -3.09 4.01 28.62
CA LEU A 40 -3.32 4.07 27.18
C LEU A 40 -2.77 2.84 26.47
N GLY A 41 -1.55 2.41 26.80
CA GLY A 41 -0.95 1.21 26.22
C GLY A 41 -1.67 -0.09 26.60
N ILE A 42 -2.36 -0.13 27.74
CA ILE A 42 -3.22 -1.26 28.14
C ILE A 42 -4.55 -1.21 27.40
N ALA A 43 -5.15 -0.02 27.25
CA ALA A 43 -6.42 0.15 26.57
C ALA A 43 -6.30 -0.10 25.05
N ASP A 44 -5.22 0.37 24.44
CA ASP A 44 -4.91 0.19 23.02
C ASP A 44 -3.40 0.06 22.79
N PRO A 45 -2.87 -1.19 22.72
CA PRO A 45 -1.47 -1.44 22.46
C PRO A 45 -0.98 -1.00 21.06
N THR A 46 -1.91 -0.71 20.13
CA THR A 46 -1.58 -0.29 18.78
C THR A 46 -1.41 1.22 18.65
N GLU A 47 -1.75 1.97 19.70
CA GLU A 47 -1.68 3.42 19.69
C GLU A 47 -0.24 3.95 19.67
N SER A 48 0.10 4.84 18.72
CA SER A 48 1.43 5.45 18.64
C SER A 48 1.65 6.49 19.75
N ASP A 49 0.61 7.16 20.22
CA ASP A 49 0.70 8.16 21.30
C ASP A 49 1.30 7.63 22.59
N THR A 50 1.06 6.35 22.91
CA THR A 50 1.69 5.67 24.04
C THR A 50 3.22 5.80 23.99
N ASN A 51 3.81 5.61 22.80
CA ASN A 51 5.26 5.73 22.61
C ASN A 51 5.74 7.19 22.67
N VAL A 52 4.92 8.14 22.23
CA VAL A 52 5.22 9.58 22.34
C VAL A 52 5.30 9.99 23.81
N LEU A 53 4.37 9.54 24.66
CA LEU A 53 4.39 9.80 26.10
C LEU A 53 5.64 9.19 26.77
N PHE A 54 5.99 7.94 26.45
CA PHE A 54 7.20 7.32 26.96
C PHE A 54 8.47 8.07 26.49
N ARG A 55 8.49 8.53 25.25
CA ARG A 55 9.60 9.34 24.73
C ARG A 55 9.72 10.66 25.47
N ALA A 56 8.62 11.35 25.74
CA ALA A 56 8.62 12.60 26.48
C ALA A 56 9.22 12.42 27.89
N ILE A 57 8.89 11.32 28.58
CA ILE A 57 9.52 10.95 29.85
C ILE A 57 11.02 10.71 29.68
N GLN A 58 11.43 9.96 28.66
CA GLN A 58 12.85 9.67 28.39
C GLN A 58 13.66 10.96 28.14
N VAL A 59 13.15 11.87 27.31
CA VAL A 59 13.77 13.17 27.01
C VAL A 59 13.89 14.00 28.29
N SER A 60 12.83 14.08 29.09
CA SER A 60 12.85 14.80 30.37
C SER A 60 13.88 14.22 31.35
N ARG A 61 13.96 12.89 31.50
CA ARG A 61 14.97 12.24 32.35
C ARG A 61 16.39 12.56 31.90
N LYS A 62 16.63 12.51 30.58
CA LYS A 62 17.94 12.85 30.00
C LYS A 62 18.34 14.29 30.33
N LEU A 63 17.45 15.25 30.13
CA LEU A 63 17.71 16.67 30.42
C LEU A 63 17.96 16.92 31.91
N LYS A 64 17.18 16.29 32.80
CA LYS A 64 17.39 16.38 34.26
C LYS A 64 18.77 15.84 34.66
N ASN A 65 19.20 14.72 34.08
CA ASN A 65 20.53 14.14 34.33
C ASN A 65 21.66 15.04 33.84
N GLU A 66 21.44 15.79 32.77
CA GLU A 66 22.37 16.81 32.23
C GLU A 66 22.32 18.13 33.02
N GLY A 67 21.52 18.21 34.10
CA GLY A 67 21.38 19.40 34.95
C GLY A 67 20.49 20.49 34.35
N THR A 68 19.77 20.21 33.27
CA THR A 68 18.83 21.16 32.67
C THR A 68 17.48 21.08 33.37
N PRO A 69 16.98 22.17 33.98
CA PRO A 69 15.67 22.14 34.64
C PRO A 69 14.57 21.96 33.58
N CYS A 70 13.78 20.89 33.70
CA CYS A 70 12.65 20.66 32.80
C CYS A 70 11.44 20.05 33.52
N GLU A 71 10.27 20.22 32.92
CA GLU A 71 9.02 19.56 33.30
C GLU A 71 8.45 18.84 32.10
N VAL A 72 8.01 17.60 32.28
CA VAL A 72 7.32 16.85 31.23
C VAL A 72 5.82 17.12 31.31
N VAL A 73 5.19 17.35 30.16
CA VAL A 73 3.79 17.74 30.03
C VAL A 73 3.16 16.98 28.87
N ALA A 74 1.94 16.50 29.06
CA ALA A 74 1.09 16.00 27.98
C ALA A 74 -0.21 16.80 27.95
N ILE A 75 -0.63 17.23 26.77
CA ILE A 75 -1.90 17.92 26.56
C ILE A 75 -2.73 17.15 25.54
N THR A 76 -4.05 17.21 25.72
CA THR A 76 -5.00 16.50 24.86
C THR A 76 -5.93 17.49 24.17
N GLY A 77 -6.32 17.20 22.94
CA GLY A 77 -7.26 18.01 22.17
C GLY A 77 -8.71 17.60 22.39
N ASP A 78 -9.46 17.49 21.29
CA ASP A 78 -10.87 17.07 21.28
C ASP A 78 -11.07 16.06 20.14
N ILE A 79 -12.01 15.14 20.33
CA ILE A 79 -12.36 14.11 19.33
C ILE A 79 -12.83 14.75 18.00
N GLU A 80 -13.44 15.93 18.09
CA GLU A 80 -13.70 16.79 16.94
C GLU A 80 -12.43 17.58 16.61
N VAL A 81 -11.52 16.91 15.91
CA VAL A 81 -10.27 17.46 15.37
C VAL A 81 -10.53 18.75 14.58
N GLY A 82 -9.52 19.61 14.49
CA GLY A 82 -9.61 20.90 13.80
C GLY A 82 -9.71 22.05 14.81
N VAL A 83 -10.52 23.07 14.51
CA VAL A 83 -10.54 24.32 15.29
C VAL A 83 -10.84 24.10 16.78
N LYS A 84 -11.75 23.19 17.10
CA LYS A 84 -12.15 22.93 18.50
C LYS A 84 -11.00 22.29 19.28
N SER A 85 -10.38 21.24 18.74
CA SER A 85 -9.18 20.64 19.31
C SER A 85 -8.04 21.67 19.45
N ASP A 86 -7.79 22.49 18.43
CA ASP A 86 -6.74 23.51 18.45
C ASP A 86 -6.99 24.57 19.54
N LEU A 87 -8.25 24.94 19.80
CA LEU A 87 -8.63 25.84 20.91
C LEU A 87 -8.38 25.19 22.28
N VAL A 88 -8.77 23.93 22.46
CA VAL A 88 -8.54 23.18 23.71
C VAL A 88 -7.04 23.05 24.01
N ILE A 89 -6.25 22.69 23.00
CA ILE A 89 -4.78 22.63 23.09
C ILE A 89 -4.21 23.98 23.51
N SER A 90 -4.67 25.07 22.89
CA SER A 90 -4.25 26.44 23.18
C SER A 90 -4.54 26.84 24.63
N GLU A 91 -5.75 26.53 25.15
CA GLU A 91 -6.15 26.84 26.53
C GLU A 91 -5.38 26.01 27.57
N GLN A 92 -5.16 24.71 27.29
CA GLN A 92 -4.36 23.85 28.14
C GLN A 92 -2.91 24.33 28.19
N LEU A 93 -2.34 24.70 27.04
CA LEU A 93 -0.98 25.22 26.95
C LEU A 93 -0.82 26.54 27.72
N ASP A 94 -1.79 27.45 27.64
CA ASP A 94 -1.79 28.68 28.45
C ASP A 94 -1.74 28.36 29.97
N THR A 95 -2.47 27.34 30.40
CA THR A 95 -2.50 26.89 31.81
C THR A 95 -1.16 26.29 32.23
N VAL A 96 -0.56 25.46 31.37
CA VAL A 96 0.75 24.84 31.60
C VAL A 96 1.84 25.90 31.68
N ILE A 97 1.88 26.86 30.75
CA ILE A 97 2.88 27.93 30.72
C ILE A 97 2.85 28.73 32.02
N LYS A 98 1.65 29.06 32.52
CA LYS A 98 1.48 29.79 33.80
C LYS A 98 1.98 28.98 35.00
N LYS A 99 1.72 27.67 35.03
CA LYS A 99 2.13 26.78 36.15
C LYS A 99 3.62 26.49 36.13
N VAL A 100 4.18 26.11 34.98
CA VAL A 100 5.58 25.69 34.84
C VAL A 100 6.53 26.90 34.77
N LYS A 101 6.03 28.06 34.34
CA LYS A 101 6.80 29.31 34.14
C LYS A 101 8.00 29.12 33.21
N SER A 102 7.80 28.31 32.17
CA SER A 102 8.80 28.03 31.14
C SER A 102 8.80 29.11 30.04
N LYS A 103 9.94 29.24 29.36
CA LYS A 103 10.11 30.14 28.20
C LYS A 103 10.50 29.40 26.92
N GLY A 104 10.44 28.07 26.91
CA GLY A 104 10.77 27.28 25.75
C GLY A 104 10.25 25.85 25.88
N VAL A 105 9.85 25.28 24.75
CA VAL A 105 9.32 23.92 24.69
C VAL A 105 10.16 23.04 23.77
N ILE A 106 10.35 21.79 24.16
CA ILE A 106 10.81 20.71 23.29
C ILE A 106 9.57 19.89 22.97
N LEU A 107 9.15 19.90 21.71
CA LEU A 107 8.00 19.14 21.24
C LEU A 107 8.42 17.70 20.94
N VAL A 108 7.71 16.72 21.48
CA VAL A 108 7.90 15.29 21.23
C VAL A 108 6.68 14.78 20.47
N THR A 109 6.92 14.06 19.38
CA THR A 109 5.89 13.76 18.38
C THR A 109 6.26 12.56 17.51
N ASP A 110 5.26 11.85 16.98
CA ASP A 110 5.45 10.77 15.99
C ASP A 110 5.42 11.26 14.53
N GLY A 111 5.17 12.54 14.30
CA GLY A 111 5.17 13.16 12.98
C GLY A 111 3.86 13.07 12.18
N ARG A 112 2.83 12.35 12.64
CA ARG A 112 1.54 12.29 11.92
C ARG A 112 0.69 13.54 12.15
N GLU A 113 0.77 14.11 13.35
CA GLU A 113 -0.06 15.25 13.76
C GLU A 113 0.67 16.62 13.69
N ASP A 114 1.98 16.59 13.44
CA ASP A 114 2.90 17.73 13.56
C ASP A 114 2.55 18.94 12.71
N GLU A 115 2.05 18.76 11.49
CA GLU A 115 1.81 19.90 10.59
C GLU A 115 0.71 20.83 11.12
N ASN A 116 -0.20 20.30 11.94
CA ASN A 116 -1.39 21.02 12.38
C ASN A 116 -1.25 21.61 13.79
N THR A 117 -0.56 20.93 14.71
CA THR A 117 -0.42 21.39 16.11
C THR A 117 0.71 22.40 16.28
N LEU A 118 1.74 22.33 15.43
CA LEU A 118 2.94 23.17 15.52
C LEU A 118 2.63 24.68 15.50
N PRO A 119 1.77 25.22 14.60
CA PRO A 119 1.45 26.65 14.58
C PRO A 119 0.76 27.12 15.87
N VAL A 120 -0.12 26.29 16.44
CA VAL A 120 -0.84 26.59 17.68
C VAL A 120 0.14 26.72 18.84
N ILE A 121 1.05 25.76 18.98
CA ILE A 121 2.05 25.74 20.05
C ILE A 121 3.03 26.93 19.89
N GLN A 122 3.54 27.13 18.68
CA GLN A 122 4.52 28.17 18.37
C GLN A 122 3.97 29.59 18.60
N SER A 123 2.65 29.77 18.45
CA SER A 123 1.98 31.06 18.76
C SER A 123 2.01 31.43 20.24
N LYS A 124 2.17 30.44 21.14
CA LYS A 124 2.11 30.62 22.60
C LYS A 124 3.48 30.59 23.27
N ILE A 125 4.39 29.73 22.80
CA ILE A 125 5.71 29.53 23.38
C ILE A 125 6.73 29.17 22.30
N PRO A 126 7.96 29.70 22.32
CA PRO A 126 8.96 29.33 21.33
C PRO A 126 9.37 27.87 21.46
N ILE A 127 9.40 27.18 20.32
CA ILE A 127 9.85 25.80 20.20
C ILE A 127 11.37 25.82 20.07
N VAL A 128 12.05 25.24 21.05
CA VAL A 128 13.53 25.18 21.12
C VAL A 128 14.05 24.01 20.30
N SER A 129 13.32 22.89 20.30
CA SER A 129 13.66 21.67 19.55
C SER A 129 12.41 20.85 19.28
N ILE A 130 12.46 20.03 18.24
CA ILE A 130 11.45 19.02 17.94
C ILE A 130 12.16 17.66 17.98
N ASP A 131 11.66 16.75 18.81
CA ASP A 131 12.12 15.37 18.93
C ASP A 131 11.08 14.45 18.30
N ARG A 132 11.31 14.09 17.03
CA ARG A 132 10.42 13.22 16.27
C ARG A 132 10.82 11.76 16.45
N ILE A 133 9.87 10.92 16.82
CA ILE A 133 10.03 9.47 16.86
C ILE A 133 9.28 8.81 15.71
N VAL A 134 9.71 7.61 15.33
CA VAL A 134 8.99 6.77 14.37
C VAL A 134 8.65 5.48 15.10
N VAL A 135 7.36 5.23 15.30
CA VAL A 135 6.87 3.98 15.91
C VAL A 135 6.79 2.93 14.81
N GLN A 136 7.66 1.93 14.87
CA GLN A 136 7.71 0.86 13.87
C GLN A 136 6.60 -0.16 14.14
N GLN A 137 5.48 -0.04 13.41
CA GLN A 137 4.43 -1.06 13.38
C GLN A 137 4.67 -1.99 12.19
N SER A 138 4.80 -3.29 12.44
CA SER A 138 5.04 -4.29 11.39
C SER A 138 3.74 -4.98 10.99
N GLU A 139 3.06 -4.48 9.96
CA GLU A 139 2.18 -5.27 9.10
C GLU A 139 2.28 -4.67 7.68
N SER A 140 2.95 -5.36 6.74
CA SER A 140 2.84 -5.00 5.31
C SER A 140 3.45 -6.01 4.34
N ILE A 141 4.45 -6.80 4.73
CA ILE A 141 5.12 -7.69 3.77
C ILE A 141 4.40 -9.04 3.63
N GLU A 142 3.98 -9.65 4.74
CA GLU A 142 3.32 -10.97 4.71
C GLU A 142 1.92 -10.91 4.08
N ASP A 143 1.13 -9.88 4.41
CA ASP A 143 -0.22 -9.73 3.85
C ASP A 143 -0.20 -9.37 2.36
N THR A 144 0.73 -8.50 1.93
CA THR A 144 0.89 -8.19 0.50
C THR A 144 1.28 -9.42 -0.29
N TYR A 145 2.16 -10.27 0.25
CA TYR A 145 2.53 -11.53 -0.37
C TYR A 145 1.33 -12.48 -0.47
N PHE A 146 0.55 -12.63 0.60
CA PHE A 146 -0.60 -13.52 0.62
C PHE A 146 -1.71 -13.06 -0.34
N ILE A 147 -2.02 -11.76 -0.36
CA ILE A 147 -2.98 -11.15 -1.27
C ILE A 147 -2.53 -11.34 -2.73
N LEU A 148 -1.28 -11.03 -3.05
CA LEU A 148 -0.74 -11.18 -4.39
C LEU A 148 -0.74 -12.65 -4.84
N HIS A 149 -0.32 -13.57 -3.98
CA HIS A 149 -0.33 -15.00 -4.26
C HIS A 149 -1.75 -15.51 -4.52
N LYS A 150 -2.72 -15.09 -3.70
CA LYS A 150 -4.14 -15.43 -3.87
C LYS A 150 -4.67 -14.93 -5.23
N TYR A 151 -4.40 -13.68 -5.60
CA TYR A 151 -4.83 -13.13 -6.89
C TYR A 151 -4.20 -13.84 -8.09
N ILE A 152 -2.89 -14.14 -8.04
CA ILE A 152 -2.22 -14.89 -9.11
C ILE A 152 -2.86 -16.28 -9.27
N ARG A 153 -3.12 -16.95 -8.14
CA ARG A 153 -3.76 -18.26 -8.13
C ARG A 153 -5.18 -18.22 -8.68
N GLU A 154 -5.98 -17.23 -8.28
CA GLU A 154 -7.34 -17.04 -8.78
C GLU A 154 -7.38 -16.76 -10.30
N VAL A 155 -6.44 -15.94 -10.81
CA VAL A 155 -6.27 -15.70 -12.24
C VAL A 155 -5.91 -16.99 -12.99
N MET A 156 -5.10 -17.88 -12.40
CA MET A 156 -4.73 -19.15 -13.01
C MET A 156 -5.86 -20.18 -12.96
N GLU A 157 -6.66 -20.20 -11.90
CA GLU A 157 -7.73 -21.19 -11.69
C GLU A 157 -9.01 -20.86 -12.50
N ASP A 158 -9.36 -19.58 -12.70
CA ASP A 158 -10.48 -19.20 -13.57
C ASP A 158 -10.06 -19.17 -15.05
N ARG A 159 -10.57 -20.12 -15.84
CA ARG A 159 -10.30 -20.23 -17.29
C ARG A 159 -10.60 -18.95 -18.09
N LYS A 160 -11.60 -18.16 -17.71
CA LYS A 160 -11.93 -16.90 -18.41
C LYS A 160 -10.88 -15.83 -18.10
N LEU A 161 -10.49 -15.71 -16.84
CA LEU A 161 -9.48 -14.75 -16.39
C LEU A 161 -8.08 -15.15 -16.88
N ALA A 162 -7.71 -16.42 -16.77
CA ALA A 162 -6.47 -16.97 -17.31
C ALA A 162 -6.34 -16.71 -18.81
N GLY A 163 -7.43 -16.92 -19.57
CA GLY A 163 -7.44 -16.68 -21.01
C GLY A 163 -7.21 -15.21 -21.37
N LEU A 164 -7.76 -14.27 -20.60
CA LEU A 164 -7.61 -12.84 -20.84
C LEU A 164 -6.23 -12.32 -20.38
N VAL A 165 -5.82 -12.67 -19.16
CA VAL A 165 -4.64 -12.10 -18.48
C VAL A 165 -3.35 -12.80 -18.90
N LEU A 166 -3.39 -14.11 -19.16
CA LEU A 166 -2.21 -14.90 -19.55
C LEU A 166 -2.27 -15.34 -21.01
N GLY A 167 -3.45 -15.78 -21.47
CA GLY A 167 -3.64 -16.31 -22.83
C GLY A 167 -3.47 -15.26 -23.92
N ALA A 168 -4.10 -14.08 -23.77
CA ALA A 168 -4.00 -13.03 -24.78
C ALA A 168 -2.56 -12.49 -24.91
N PRO A 169 -1.85 -12.12 -23.81
CA PRO A 169 -0.44 -11.73 -23.92
C PRO A 169 0.45 -12.88 -24.41
N GLY A 170 0.19 -14.11 -23.97
CA GLY A 170 0.93 -15.30 -24.42
C GLY A 170 0.82 -15.53 -25.92
N LEU A 171 -0.37 -15.34 -26.50
CA LEU A 171 -0.57 -15.43 -27.95
C LEU A 171 0.22 -14.34 -28.70
N VAL A 172 0.25 -13.12 -28.18
CA VAL A 172 1.08 -12.04 -28.74
C VAL A 172 2.56 -12.45 -28.71
N PHE A 173 3.07 -12.92 -27.57
CA PHE A 173 4.46 -13.35 -27.46
C PHE A 173 4.80 -14.52 -28.41
N LEU A 174 3.89 -15.47 -28.61
CA LEU A 174 4.07 -16.55 -29.59
C LEU A 174 4.17 -16.03 -31.02
N LEU A 175 3.27 -15.13 -31.44
CA LEU A 175 3.28 -14.53 -32.77
C LEU A 175 4.59 -13.77 -33.04
N PHE A 176 5.05 -12.99 -32.07
CA PHE A 176 6.33 -12.30 -32.17
C PHE A 176 7.51 -13.27 -32.16
N GLY A 177 7.53 -14.26 -31.26
CA GLY A 177 8.60 -15.25 -31.16
C GLY A 177 8.80 -16.03 -32.47
N ILE A 178 7.70 -16.47 -33.10
CA ILE A 178 7.75 -17.15 -34.41
C ILE A 178 8.26 -16.19 -35.49
N ALA A 179 7.79 -14.93 -35.50
CA ALA A 179 8.24 -13.93 -36.46
C ALA A 179 9.74 -13.63 -36.34
N PHE A 180 10.26 -13.58 -35.11
CA PHE A 180 11.69 -13.44 -34.84
C PHE A 180 12.50 -14.65 -35.32
N LEU A 181 12.02 -15.88 -35.07
CA LEU A 181 12.69 -17.10 -35.52
C LEU A 181 12.79 -17.17 -37.05
N LEU A 182 11.79 -16.65 -37.76
CA LEU A 182 11.77 -16.57 -39.22
C LEU A 182 12.59 -15.39 -39.78
N GLY A 183 13.26 -14.62 -38.92
CA GLY A 183 14.05 -13.44 -39.32
C GLY A 183 13.20 -12.30 -39.90
N ARG A 184 11.88 -12.29 -39.64
CA ARG A 184 10.94 -11.31 -40.18
C ARG A 184 10.03 -10.77 -39.06
N PRO A 185 10.57 -9.96 -38.13
CA PRO A 185 9.82 -9.46 -36.97
C PRO A 185 8.57 -8.64 -37.36
N GLN A 186 8.55 -8.06 -38.57
CA GLN A 186 7.36 -7.38 -39.12
C GLN A 186 6.13 -8.30 -39.20
N LEU A 187 6.30 -9.61 -39.33
CA LEU A 187 5.20 -10.57 -39.34
C LEU A 187 4.50 -10.67 -37.96
N GLY A 188 5.20 -10.35 -36.87
CA GLY A 188 4.61 -10.32 -35.53
C GLY A 188 3.53 -9.25 -35.42
N TRP A 189 3.82 -8.04 -35.91
CA TRP A 189 2.84 -6.95 -35.99
C TRP A 189 1.66 -7.28 -36.90
N PHE A 190 1.93 -7.86 -38.08
CA PHE A 190 0.87 -8.31 -38.98
C PHE A 190 -0.02 -9.35 -38.32
N GLY A 191 0.56 -10.39 -37.69
CA GLY A 191 -0.19 -11.43 -36.99
C GLY A 191 -1.02 -10.87 -35.84
N PHE A 192 -0.45 -9.98 -35.03
CA PHE A 192 -1.16 -9.31 -33.94
C PHE A 192 -2.36 -8.51 -34.43
N LEU A 193 -2.14 -7.60 -35.40
CA LEU A 193 -3.21 -6.75 -35.96
C LEU A 193 -4.27 -7.58 -36.67
N PHE A 194 -3.88 -8.67 -37.32
CA PHE A 194 -4.82 -9.57 -37.99
C PHE A 194 -5.73 -10.29 -37.00
N VAL A 195 -5.17 -10.87 -35.93
CA VAL A 195 -5.96 -11.54 -34.87
C VAL A 195 -6.86 -10.53 -34.14
N LEU A 196 -6.31 -9.36 -33.80
CA LEU A 196 -7.07 -8.29 -33.16
C LEU A 196 -8.20 -7.77 -34.06
N GLY A 197 -7.93 -7.57 -35.35
CA GLY A 197 -8.91 -7.13 -36.33
C GLY A 197 -10.05 -8.12 -36.50
N ILE A 198 -9.76 -9.43 -36.59
CA ILE A 198 -10.78 -10.48 -36.62
C ILE A 198 -11.62 -10.45 -35.35
N TYR A 199 -10.99 -10.35 -34.18
CA TYR A 199 -11.69 -10.30 -32.90
C TYR A 199 -12.65 -9.11 -32.83
N LEU A 200 -12.18 -7.89 -33.16
CA LEU A 200 -12.99 -6.67 -33.15
C LEU A 200 -14.11 -6.72 -34.19
N PHE A 201 -13.85 -7.27 -35.38
CA PHE A 201 -14.87 -7.46 -36.41
C PHE A 201 -15.99 -8.37 -35.91
N LEU A 202 -15.65 -9.56 -35.40
CA LEU A 202 -16.65 -10.51 -34.89
C LEU A 202 -17.46 -9.93 -33.73
N LYS A 203 -16.81 -9.17 -32.84
CA LYS A 203 -17.44 -8.53 -31.68
C LYS A 203 -18.34 -7.35 -32.09
N GLY A 204 -17.83 -6.48 -32.97
CA GLY A 204 -18.52 -5.26 -33.42
C GLY A 204 -19.79 -5.54 -34.20
N PHE A 205 -19.82 -6.65 -34.95
CA PHE A 205 -21.01 -7.12 -35.66
C PHE A 205 -21.88 -8.09 -34.83
N GLY A 206 -21.52 -8.38 -33.58
CA GLY A 206 -22.24 -9.34 -32.72
C GLY A 206 -22.31 -10.77 -33.29
N ILE A 207 -21.42 -11.07 -34.24
CA ILE A 207 -21.34 -12.36 -34.93
C ILE A 207 -20.94 -13.46 -33.93
N ASP A 208 -20.18 -13.09 -32.88
CA ASP A 208 -19.83 -13.98 -31.77
C ASP A 208 -21.06 -14.59 -31.08
N ASN A 209 -22.12 -13.80 -30.89
CA ASN A 209 -23.38 -14.26 -30.29
C ASN A 209 -24.21 -15.10 -31.27
N PHE A 210 -24.21 -14.74 -32.55
CA PHE A 210 -24.89 -15.50 -33.60
C PHE A 210 -24.26 -16.88 -33.80
N ILE A 211 -22.92 -16.95 -33.90
CA ILE A 211 -22.17 -18.21 -34.03
C ILE A 211 -22.36 -19.09 -32.79
N ARG A 212 -22.28 -18.54 -31.58
CA ARG A 212 -22.47 -19.33 -30.34
C ARG A 212 -23.86 -19.96 -30.23
N ARG A 213 -24.88 -19.33 -30.81
CA ARG A 213 -26.27 -19.81 -30.75
C ARG A 213 -26.56 -20.88 -31.80
N GLU A 214 -26.02 -20.71 -33.01
CA GLU A 214 -26.29 -21.60 -34.15
C GLU A 214 -25.29 -22.77 -34.26
N PHE A 215 -24.07 -22.59 -33.77
CA PHE A 215 -22.98 -23.56 -33.85
C PHE A 215 -22.59 -24.06 -32.46
N SER A 216 -23.14 -25.20 -32.05
CA SER A 216 -22.74 -25.81 -30.76
C SER A 216 -21.25 -26.22 -30.80
N PRO A 217 -20.48 -26.04 -29.71
CA PRO A 217 -19.05 -26.38 -29.66
C PRO A 217 -18.76 -27.84 -30.07
N LYS A 218 -19.71 -28.75 -29.80
CA LYS A 218 -19.62 -30.17 -30.18
C LYS A 218 -19.71 -30.41 -31.69
N ARG A 219 -20.52 -29.63 -32.42
CA ARG A 219 -20.68 -29.75 -33.88
C ARG A 219 -19.52 -29.11 -34.64
N VAL A 220 -19.03 -27.96 -34.17
CA VAL A 220 -17.89 -27.26 -34.79
C VAL A 220 -16.60 -28.04 -34.60
N GLY A 221 -16.34 -28.54 -33.39
CA GLY A 221 -15.16 -29.35 -33.11
C GLY A 221 -15.06 -30.57 -34.03
N PHE A 222 -16.18 -31.26 -34.28
CA PHE A 222 -16.23 -32.40 -35.20
C PHE A 222 -15.77 -32.04 -36.62
N VAL A 223 -16.25 -30.92 -37.18
CA VAL A 223 -15.86 -30.47 -38.53
C VAL A 223 -14.36 -30.13 -38.59
N PHE A 224 -13.83 -29.43 -37.57
CA PHE A 224 -12.41 -29.13 -37.51
C PHE A 224 -11.54 -30.38 -37.32
N TYR A 225 -11.99 -31.39 -36.57
CA TYR A 225 -11.30 -32.67 -36.48
C TYR A 225 -11.24 -33.38 -37.84
N VAL A 226 -12.34 -33.38 -38.60
CA VAL A 226 -12.36 -33.97 -39.95
C VAL A 226 -11.40 -33.22 -40.88
N ILE A 227 -11.40 -31.88 -40.87
CA ILE A 227 -10.47 -31.06 -41.66
C ILE A 227 -9.02 -31.34 -41.25
N ALA A 228 -8.72 -31.41 -39.94
CA ALA A 228 -7.37 -31.68 -39.44
C ALA A 228 -6.86 -33.08 -39.86
N ILE A 229 -7.73 -34.09 -39.82
CA ILE A 229 -7.40 -35.45 -40.29
C ILE A 229 -7.11 -35.43 -41.80
N LEU A 230 -7.95 -34.76 -42.61
CA LEU A 230 -7.75 -34.65 -44.05
C LEU A 230 -6.43 -33.93 -44.39
N LEU A 231 -6.13 -32.81 -43.73
CA LEU A 231 -4.88 -32.09 -43.89
C LEU A 231 -3.67 -32.93 -43.46
N GLY A 232 -3.81 -33.70 -42.37
CA GLY A 232 -2.78 -34.66 -41.93
C GLY A 232 -2.50 -35.73 -42.97
N ILE A 233 -3.54 -36.32 -43.58
CA ILE A 233 -3.41 -37.31 -44.66
C ILE A 233 -2.71 -36.69 -45.87
N ILE A 234 -3.11 -35.48 -46.28
CA ILE A 234 -2.47 -34.76 -47.39
C ILE A 234 -0.99 -34.49 -47.08
N GLY A 235 -0.67 -34.07 -45.86
CA GLY A 235 0.69 -33.82 -45.43
C GLY A 235 1.57 -35.07 -45.45
N VAL A 236 1.06 -36.20 -44.95
CA VAL A 236 1.75 -37.50 -45.00
C VAL A 236 1.96 -37.96 -46.45
N TRP A 237 0.92 -37.85 -47.28
CA TRP A 237 0.99 -38.20 -48.70
C TRP A 237 2.04 -37.35 -49.44
N GLN A 238 2.05 -36.04 -49.20
CA GLN A 238 2.99 -35.12 -49.81
C GLN A 238 4.42 -35.36 -49.32
N SER A 239 4.60 -35.67 -48.04
CA SER A 239 5.89 -36.08 -47.47
C SER A 239 6.42 -37.38 -48.09
N TYR A 240 5.54 -38.38 -48.26
CA TYR A 240 5.88 -39.64 -48.93
C TYR A 240 6.24 -39.44 -50.41
N TYR A 241 5.46 -38.64 -51.13
CA TYR A 241 5.72 -38.33 -52.53
C TYR A 241 7.05 -37.58 -52.72
N TYR A 242 7.34 -36.61 -51.85
CA TYR A 242 8.61 -35.89 -51.84
C TYR A 242 9.80 -36.84 -51.61
N PHE A 243 9.65 -37.80 -50.70
CA PHE A 243 10.67 -38.82 -50.43
C PHE A 243 10.94 -39.74 -51.62
N LEU A 244 9.92 -40.05 -52.43
CA LEU A 244 10.07 -40.85 -53.65
C LEU A 244 10.68 -40.07 -54.83
N GLN A 245 10.38 -38.77 -54.96
CA GLN A 245 10.92 -37.92 -56.02
C GLN A 245 12.38 -37.50 -55.79
N PHE A 246 12.80 -37.38 -54.53
CA PHE A 246 14.16 -37.03 -54.16
C PHE A 246 14.73 -38.09 -53.21
N PRO A 247 15.09 -39.28 -53.71
CA PRO A 247 15.75 -40.28 -52.88
C PRO A 247 17.12 -39.72 -52.46
N THR A 248 17.26 -39.34 -51.19
CA THR A 248 18.51 -38.83 -50.60
C THR A 248 19.61 -39.91 -50.48
N TRP A 249 19.47 -41.02 -51.21
CA TRP A 249 20.37 -42.17 -51.22
C TRP A 249 21.21 -42.26 -52.51
N GLN A 250 21.26 -41.21 -53.33
CA GLN A 250 22.14 -41.09 -54.50
C GLN A 250 23.05 -39.85 -54.43
N SER A 251 23.77 -39.70 -53.32
CA SER A 251 25.01 -38.92 -53.25
C SER A 251 26.13 -39.78 -52.70
#